data_AF-A0A7Y4SZU3-F1
#
_entry.id   AF-A0A7Y4SZU3-F1
#
_cell.length_a   1.000
_cell.length_b   1.000
_cell.length_c   1.000
_cell.angle_alpha   90.00
_cell.angle_beta   90.00
_cell.angle_gamma   90.00
#
_symmetry.space_group_name_H-M   'P 1'
#
loop_
_entity.id
_entity.type
_entity.pdbx_description
1 polymer ?
#
loop_
_entity_poly.entity_id
_entity_poly.type
_entity_poly.pdbx_seq_one_letter_code
_entity_poly.pdbx_strand_id
1 'polypeptide(L)'
;MDYNNKIVEVALSEVGYSEIPKNSNKTKYGKWFGLNGVPWCGIFVSWCYWKAGIQLPKIGFSNGFAGCQTAMQYFSSKKQIVVIPRPGDLAFFDWNNDNRFDHVGIVSSFIFNIGTNLMIDVVEGNTSLGNYSNGGKVMERTRYIVKHNIVFVRPKILLNAE
;
A
#
# COMPACT_ATOMS: atom_id res chain seq x y z
N MET A 1 -7.98 -19.97 -3.42
CA MET A 1 -7.31 -19.23 -4.52
C MET A 1 -6.24 -18.36 -3.87
N ASP A 2 -5.01 -18.35 -4.37
CA ASP A 2 -3.94 -17.59 -3.72
C ASP A 2 -4.04 -16.09 -4.06
N TYR A 3 -4.84 -15.37 -3.28
CA TYR A 3 -5.03 -13.94 -3.47
C TYR A 3 -3.78 -13.13 -3.12
N ASN A 4 -2.93 -13.62 -2.21
CA ASN A 4 -1.72 -12.90 -1.80
C ASN A 4 -0.80 -12.69 -3.01
N ASN A 5 -0.48 -13.78 -3.71
CA ASN A 5 0.36 -13.71 -4.91
C ASN A 5 -0.31 -12.92 -6.02
N LYS A 6 -1.62 -13.09 -6.23
CA LYS A 6 -2.34 -12.35 -7.27
C LYS A 6 -2.38 -10.84 -7.03
N ILE A 7 -2.47 -10.39 -5.78
CA ILE A 7 -2.38 -8.96 -5.43
C ILE A 7 -1.00 -8.40 -5.81
N VAL A 8 0.06 -9.15 -5.51
CA VAL A 8 1.43 -8.77 -5.84
C VAL A 8 1.64 -8.75 -7.36
N GLU A 9 1.19 -9.77 -8.09
CA GLU A 9 1.25 -9.83 -9.55
C GLU A 9 0.54 -8.63 -10.21
N VAL A 10 -0.67 -8.30 -9.73
CA VAL A 10 -1.41 -7.12 -10.19
C VAL A 10 -0.61 -5.85 -9.93
N ALA A 11 -0.08 -5.67 -8.72
CA ALA A 11 0.69 -4.47 -8.39
C ALA A 11 1.96 -4.36 -9.26
N LEU A 12 2.71 -5.45 -9.43
CA LEU A 12 3.90 -5.51 -10.27
C LEU A 12 3.60 -5.18 -11.74
N SER A 13 2.45 -5.63 -12.26
CA SER A 13 2.03 -5.33 -13.63
C SER A 13 1.78 -3.83 -13.90
N GLU A 14 1.64 -3.04 -12.84
CA GLU A 14 1.43 -1.60 -12.92
C GLU A 14 2.74 -0.79 -12.78
N VAL A 15 3.87 -1.43 -12.47
CA VAL A 15 5.16 -0.76 -12.33
C VAL A 15 5.51 0.01 -13.61
N GLY A 16 5.88 1.28 -13.45
CA GLY A 16 6.14 2.19 -14.57
C GLY A 16 4.93 3.06 -14.96
N TYR A 17 3.71 2.71 -14.52
CA TYR A 17 2.56 3.60 -14.67
C TYR A 17 2.82 4.94 -13.99
N SER A 18 2.43 6.03 -14.65
CA SER A 18 2.53 7.39 -14.11
C SER A 18 1.21 8.12 -14.28
N GLU A 19 0.92 9.04 -13.37
CA GLU A 19 -0.21 9.97 -13.50
C GLU A 19 -0.07 10.86 -14.74
N ILE A 20 -1.21 11.22 -15.32
CA ILE A 20 -1.27 12.05 -16.53
C ILE A 20 -2.40 13.09 -16.37
N PRO A 21 -2.10 14.39 -16.46
CA PRO A 21 -0.76 15.00 -16.63
C PRO A 21 0.19 14.77 -15.44
N LYS A 22 1.49 15.01 -15.64
CA LYS A 22 2.48 14.97 -14.55
C LYS A 22 2.10 15.96 -13.43
N ASN A 23 2.29 15.56 -12.18
CA ASN A 23 1.97 16.32 -10.95
C ASN A 23 0.47 16.64 -10.79
N SER A 24 -0.41 15.93 -11.48
CA SER A 24 -1.86 16.16 -11.41
C SER A 24 -2.57 15.24 -10.43
N ASN A 25 -1.92 14.17 -9.96
CA ASN A 25 -2.58 13.09 -9.21
C ASN A 25 -3.77 12.44 -9.95
N LYS A 26 -3.92 12.66 -11.26
CA LYS A 26 -4.98 12.06 -12.07
C LYS A 26 -4.53 10.71 -12.60
N THR A 27 -5.23 9.65 -12.19
CA THR A 27 -4.90 8.27 -12.51
C THR A 27 -6.14 7.45 -12.89
N LYS A 28 -5.94 6.29 -13.53
CA LYS A 28 -7.02 5.31 -13.73
C LYS A 28 -7.58 4.79 -12.40
N TYR A 29 -6.74 4.72 -11.37
CA TYR A 29 -7.12 4.29 -10.02
C TYR A 29 -8.06 5.31 -9.36
N GLY A 30 -7.69 6.59 -9.39
CA GLY A 30 -8.52 7.67 -8.86
C GLY A 30 -9.88 7.76 -9.57
N LYS A 31 -9.91 7.58 -10.89
CA LYS A 31 -11.16 7.49 -11.66
C LYS A 31 -12.04 6.32 -11.21
N TRP A 32 -11.46 5.12 -11.08
CA TRP A 32 -12.19 3.94 -10.59
C TRP A 32 -12.70 4.12 -9.16
N PHE A 33 -11.91 4.75 -8.31
CA PHE A 33 -12.25 4.96 -6.90
C PHE A 33 -13.35 6.01 -6.70
N GLY A 34 -13.56 6.89 -7.69
CA GLY A 34 -14.45 8.06 -7.57
C GLY A 34 -13.78 9.27 -6.89
N LEU A 35 -12.47 9.23 -6.67
CA LEU A 35 -11.69 10.30 -6.07
C LEU A 35 -10.39 10.48 -6.86
N ASN A 36 -10.43 11.33 -7.90
CA ASN A 36 -9.33 11.52 -8.85
C ASN A 36 -8.67 12.88 -8.67
N GLY A 37 -7.34 12.96 -8.85
CA GLY A 37 -6.60 14.21 -8.65
C GLY A 37 -6.15 14.45 -7.20
N VAL A 38 -6.12 13.41 -6.38
CA VAL A 38 -5.65 13.44 -4.98
C VAL A 38 -4.49 12.44 -4.79
N PRO A 39 -3.67 12.57 -3.73
CA PRO A 39 -2.67 11.56 -3.41
C PRO A 39 -3.27 10.15 -3.40
N TRP A 40 -2.62 9.22 -4.09
CA TRP A 40 -3.29 7.98 -4.55
C TRP A 40 -2.61 6.68 -4.11
N CYS A 41 -1.71 6.71 -3.12
CA CYS A 41 -1.09 5.48 -2.58
C CYS A 41 -2.12 4.49 -2.03
N GLY A 42 -3.02 4.92 -1.15
CA GLY A 42 -4.10 4.08 -0.61
C GLY A 42 -5.13 3.67 -1.66
N ILE A 43 -5.41 4.56 -2.62
CA ILE A 43 -6.31 4.28 -3.75
C ILE A 43 -5.72 3.16 -4.64
N PHE A 44 -4.41 3.22 -4.93
CA PHE A 44 -3.71 2.20 -5.71
C PHE A 44 -3.78 0.84 -5.02
N VAL A 45 -3.45 0.77 -3.73
CA VAL A 45 -3.53 -0.48 -2.95
C VAL A 45 -4.95 -1.05 -2.99
N SER A 46 -5.96 -0.21 -2.77
CA SER A 46 -7.36 -0.62 -2.83
C SER A 46 -7.76 -1.15 -4.21
N TRP A 47 -7.25 -0.53 -5.28
CA TRP A 47 -7.46 -0.98 -6.65
C TRP A 47 -6.79 -2.33 -6.93
N CYS A 48 -5.56 -2.55 -6.46
CA CYS A 48 -4.84 -3.82 -6.64
C CYS A 48 -5.60 -4.99 -6.01
N TYR A 49 -6.12 -4.80 -4.79
CA TYR A 49 -6.96 -5.78 -4.10
C TYR A 49 -8.21 -6.12 -4.91
N TRP A 50 -8.97 -5.09 -5.32
CA TRP A 50 -10.16 -5.29 -6.16
C TRP A 50 -9.83 -6.01 -7.47
N LYS A 51 -8.76 -5.61 -8.16
CA LYS A 51 -8.34 -6.18 -9.45
C LYS A 51 -7.86 -7.63 -9.31
N ALA A 52 -7.28 -7.99 -8.16
CA ALA A 52 -6.96 -9.38 -7.82
C ALA A 52 -8.22 -10.24 -7.57
N GLY A 53 -9.40 -9.62 -7.46
CA GLY A 53 -10.68 -10.29 -7.21
C GLY A 53 -11.02 -10.42 -5.74
N ILE A 54 -10.36 -9.65 -4.86
CA ILE A 54 -10.68 -9.61 -3.43
C ILE A 54 -10.74 -8.17 -2.92
N GLN A 55 -11.95 -7.67 -2.72
CA GLN A 55 -12.17 -6.28 -2.37
C GLN A 55 -11.94 -6.02 -0.88
N LEU A 56 -11.18 -4.95 -0.57
CA LEU A 56 -11.08 -4.42 0.79
C LEU A 56 -12.47 -3.98 1.29
N PRO A 57 -12.76 -4.12 2.59
CA PRO A 57 -14.03 -3.65 3.15
C PRO A 57 -14.14 -2.12 3.06
N LYS A 58 -15.31 -1.59 3.44
CA LYS A 58 -15.51 -0.13 3.46
C LYS A 58 -14.67 0.51 4.56
N ILE A 59 -13.59 1.20 4.19
CA ILE A 59 -12.64 1.82 5.12
C ILE A 59 -12.61 3.33 4.82
N GLY A 60 -13.64 4.03 5.30
CA GLY A 60 -13.90 5.43 4.95
C GLY A 60 -14.52 5.62 3.56
N PHE A 61 -14.36 4.66 2.65
CA PHE A 61 -14.91 4.69 1.28
C PHE A 61 -15.49 3.33 0.88
N SER A 62 -16.40 3.32 -0.09
CA SER A 62 -17.03 2.07 -0.58
C SER A 62 -16.03 1.08 -1.20
N ASN A 63 -14.94 1.58 -1.79
CA ASN A 63 -13.97 0.79 -2.53
C ASN A 63 -12.65 0.55 -1.76
N GLY A 64 -12.68 0.53 -0.43
CA GLY A 64 -11.49 0.40 0.40
C GLY A 64 -11.17 1.72 1.10
N PHE A 65 -9.93 2.18 1.00
CA PHE A 65 -9.45 3.41 1.63
C PHE A 65 -8.66 4.28 0.67
N ALA A 66 -8.68 5.60 0.90
CA ALA A 66 -7.81 6.56 0.21
C ALA A 66 -6.67 7.04 1.11
N GLY A 67 -6.97 7.35 2.38
CA GLY A 67 -6.00 7.92 3.34
C GLY A 67 -5.44 6.88 4.32
N CYS A 68 -4.15 6.99 4.60
CA CYS A 68 -3.42 6.08 5.51
C CYS A 68 -3.93 6.14 6.95
N GLN A 69 -4.31 7.32 7.45
CA GLN A 69 -4.80 7.50 8.82
C GLN A 69 -6.13 6.76 9.04
N THR A 70 -7.08 6.89 8.11
CA THR A 70 -8.35 6.17 8.15
C THR A 70 -8.12 4.65 8.10
N ALA A 71 -7.18 4.21 7.25
CA ALA A 71 -6.83 2.79 7.14
C ALA A 71 -6.21 2.25 8.44
N MET A 72 -5.23 2.97 9.00
CA MET A 72 -4.54 2.54 10.20
C MET A 72 -5.44 2.53 11.43
N GLN A 73 -6.35 3.50 11.57
CA GLN A 73 -7.37 3.47 12.61
C GLN A 73 -8.27 2.23 12.48
N TYR A 74 -8.74 1.92 11.26
CA TYR A 74 -9.55 0.74 11.01
C TYR A 74 -8.79 -0.55 11.33
N PHE A 75 -7.62 -0.77 10.75
CA PHE A 75 -6.86 -2.02 10.90
C PHE A 75 -6.39 -2.24 12.34
N SER A 76 -6.01 -1.17 13.05
CA SER A 76 -5.68 -1.24 14.48
C SER A 76 -6.89 -1.68 15.31
N SER A 77 -8.06 -1.07 15.09
CA SER A 77 -9.29 -1.43 15.81
C SER A 77 -9.74 -2.89 15.57
N LYS A 78 -9.35 -3.45 14.41
CA LYS A 78 -9.66 -4.82 14.00
C LYS A 78 -8.53 -5.82 14.32
N LYS A 79 -7.48 -5.40 15.04
CA LYS A 79 -6.33 -6.23 15.42
C LYS A 79 -5.67 -6.91 14.21
N GLN A 80 -5.44 -6.15 13.15
CA GLN A 80 -4.92 -6.66 11.86
C GLN A 80 -3.46 -6.34 11.60
N ILE A 81 -2.79 -5.72 12.59
CA ILE A 81 -1.37 -5.46 12.54
C ILE A 81 -0.63 -6.79 12.75
N VAL A 82 0.38 -7.04 11.93
CA VAL A 82 1.21 -8.25 11.97
C VAL A 82 2.68 -7.88 12.16
N VAL A 83 3.42 -8.73 12.86
CA VAL A 83 4.87 -8.54 13.08
C VAL A 83 5.69 -9.15 11.94
N ILE A 84 5.24 -10.29 11.42
CA ILE A 84 5.89 -11.02 10.32
C ILE A 84 5.01 -10.87 9.08
N PRO A 85 5.39 -10.00 8.13
CA PRO A 85 4.59 -9.77 6.94
C PRO A 85 4.82 -10.89 5.93
N ARG A 86 3.91 -10.99 4.97
CA ARG A 86 4.03 -11.86 3.80
C ARG A 86 3.69 -11.07 2.54
N PRO A 87 4.06 -11.56 1.35
CA PRO A 87 3.60 -11.00 0.09
C PRO A 87 2.08 -10.75 0.11
N GLY A 88 1.64 -9.59 -0.39
CA GLY A 88 0.24 -9.16 -0.39
C GLY A 88 -0.20 -8.37 0.86
N ASP A 89 0.53 -8.46 1.98
CA ASP A 89 0.28 -7.59 3.14
C ASP A 89 0.54 -6.12 2.79
N LEU A 90 -0.02 -5.21 3.60
CA LEU A 90 0.19 -3.78 3.46
C LEU A 90 1.34 -3.33 4.36
N ALA A 91 2.20 -2.47 3.83
CA ALA A 91 3.25 -1.79 4.57
C ALA A 91 2.89 -0.29 4.67
N PHE A 92 2.58 0.17 5.88
CA PHE A 92 2.34 1.58 6.17
C PHE A 92 3.60 2.22 6.70
N PHE A 93 3.95 3.38 6.16
CA PHE A 93 5.20 4.07 6.46
C PHE A 93 4.94 5.38 7.19
N ASP A 94 5.72 5.63 8.23
CA ASP A 94 5.81 6.88 8.98
C ASP A 94 7.23 7.41 8.80
N TRP A 95 7.41 8.31 7.83
CA TRP A 95 8.76 8.69 7.39
C TRP A 95 9.49 9.54 8.42
N ASN A 96 8.74 10.34 9.18
CA ASN A 96 9.24 11.34 10.13
C ASN A 96 9.10 10.90 11.60
N ASN A 97 8.54 9.70 11.86
CA ASN A 97 8.32 9.12 13.18
C ASN A 97 7.42 9.99 14.08
N ASP A 98 6.38 10.59 13.50
CA ASP A 98 5.42 11.46 14.21
C ASP A 98 4.10 10.74 14.57
N ASN A 99 4.03 9.42 14.34
CA ASN A 99 2.85 8.57 14.44
C ASN A 99 1.73 8.91 13.44
N ARG A 100 2.05 9.59 12.33
CA ARG A 100 1.15 9.82 11.20
C ARG A 100 1.71 9.13 9.97
N PHE A 101 1.05 8.05 9.57
CA PHE A 101 1.44 7.30 8.39
C PHE A 101 1.29 8.13 7.11
N ASP A 102 2.42 8.36 6.43
CA ASP A 102 2.54 9.17 5.23
C ASP A 102 2.25 8.40 3.95
N HIS A 103 2.48 7.08 3.97
CA HIS A 103 2.45 6.26 2.76
C HIS A 103 2.04 4.82 3.04
N VAL A 104 1.64 4.12 1.98
CA VAL A 104 1.34 2.70 2.01
C VAL A 104 1.81 2.02 0.72
N GLY A 105 2.35 0.81 0.86
CA GLY A 105 2.68 -0.08 -0.26
C GLY A 105 2.18 -1.51 -0.01
N ILE A 106 2.34 -2.37 -1.00
CA ILE A 106 2.06 -3.81 -0.93
C ILE A 106 3.40 -4.53 -0.80
N VAL A 107 3.56 -5.39 0.21
CA VAL A 107 4.74 -6.25 0.36
C VAL A 107 4.81 -7.22 -0.81
N SER A 108 5.94 -7.28 -1.53
CA SER A 108 6.09 -8.15 -2.71
C SER A 108 6.89 -9.41 -2.44
N SER A 109 7.95 -9.37 -1.63
CA SER A 109 8.81 -10.55 -1.42
C SER A 109 9.68 -10.48 -0.16
N PHE A 110 10.80 -9.76 -0.21
CA PHE A 110 11.90 -9.87 0.73
C PHE A 110 11.69 -9.03 1.99
N ILE A 111 12.02 -9.63 3.14
CA ILE A 111 12.16 -8.90 4.41
C ILE A 111 13.39 -9.41 5.12
N PHE A 112 14.37 -8.53 5.34
CA PHE A 112 15.57 -8.84 6.10
C PHE A 112 15.66 -7.93 7.31
N ASN A 113 15.79 -8.52 8.49
CA ASN A 113 16.05 -7.78 9.72
C ASN A 113 17.54 -7.41 9.78
N ILE A 114 17.85 -6.14 9.93
CA ILE A 114 19.22 -5.60 9.98
C ILE A 114 19.33 -4.70 11.21
N GLY A 115 19.62 -5.31 12.37
CA GLY A 115 19.65 -4.60 13.65
C GLY A 115 18.29 -3.95 13.97
N THR A 116 18.29 -2.64 14.18
CA THR A 116 17.07 -1.81 14.38
C THR A 116 16.35 -1.45 13.09
N ASN A 117 16.90 -1.81 11.94
CA ASN A 117 16.32 -1.58 10.61
C ASN A 117 15.75 -2.88 10.02
N LEU A 118 14.96 -2.72 8.98
CA LEU A 118 14.60 -3.78 8.06
C LEU A 118 14.83 -3.33 6.62
N MET A 119 15.15 -4.28 5.75
CA MET A 119 15.09 -4.12 4.31
C MET A 119 13.84 -4.83 3.80
N ILE A 120 12.98 -4.14 3.04
CA ILE A 120 11.76 -4.71 2.49
C ILE A 120 11.51 -4.33 1.05
N ASP A 121 11.02 -5.27 0.26
CA ASP A 121 10.50 -5.01 -1.08
C ASP A 121 8.99 -4.81 -1.07
N VAL A 122 8.58 -3.69 -1.66
CA VAL A 122 7.18 -3.28 -1.79
C VAL A 122 6.88 -2.76 -3.19
N VAL A 123 5.63 -2.88 -3.63
CA VAL A 123 5.09 -2.13 -4.75
C VAL A 123 4.24 -0.99 -4.22
N GLU A 124 4.59 0.23 -4.64
CA GLU A 124 4.00 1.47 -4.17
C GLU A 124 3.39 2.24 -5.33
N GLY A 125 2.22 2.83 -5.09
CA GLY A 125 1.62 3.84 -5.97
C GLY A 125 1.89 5.23 -5.41
N ASN A 126 2.01 6.22 -6.29
CA ASN A 126 2.31 7.60 -5.96
C ASN A 126 3.69 7.82 -5.31
N THR A 127 4.71 7.12 -5.79
CA THR A 127 6.08 7.21 -5.27
C THR A 127 7.07 7.59 -6.38
N SER A 128 8.27 8.02 -5.98
CA SER A 128 9.40 8.31 -6.87
C SER A 128 10.71 8.33 -6.09
N LEU A 129 11.85 8.43 -6.78
CA LEU A 129 13.15 8.59 -6.12
C LEU A 129 13.33 9.93 -5.39
N GLY A 130 12.60 10.98 -5.80
CA GLY A 130 12.68 12.32 -5.21
C GLY A 130 11.52 12.69 -4.29
N ASN A 131 10.47 11.87 -4.24
CA ASN A 131 9.29 12.07 -3.40
C ASN A 131 8.62 10.72 -3.13
N TYR A 132 8.65 10.27 -1.88
CA TYR A 132 8.19 8.94 -1.47
C TYR A 132 6.68 8.83 -1.20
N SER A 133 5.96 9.95 -1.10
CA SER A 133 4.51 9.95 -0.80
C SER A 133 3.63 10.59 -1.88
N ASN A 134 4.23 11.32 -2.81
CA ASN A 134 3.52 11.99 -3.90
C ASN A 134 4.38 12.10 -5.18
N GLY A 135 5.05 11.01 -5.54
CA GLY A 135 5.97 10.94 -6.66
C GLY A 135 5.32 10.70 -8.04
N GLY A 136 4.01 10.44 -8.07
CA GLY A 136 3.23 10.33 -9.30
C GLY A 136 3.48 9.08 -10.13
N LYS A 137 4.18 8.06 -9.61
CA LYS A 137 4.45 6.80 -10.31
C LYS A 137 4.12 5.57 -9.47
N VAL A 138 3.88 4.45 -10.14
CA VAL A 138 3.95 3.13 -9.55
C VAL A 138 5.39 2.62 -9.68
N MET A 139 5.99 2.17 -8.59
CA MET A 139 7.33 1.60 -8.57
C MET A 139 7.40 0.39 -7.65
N GLU A 140 8.21 -0.58 -8.03
CA GLU A 140 8.79 -1.52 -7.07
C GLU A 140 9.94 -0.81 -6.32
N ARG A 141 9.99 -0.97 -5.00
CA ARG A 141 10.90 -0.27 -4.11
C ARG A 141 11.46 -1.23 -3.08
N THR A 142 12.78 -1.33 -3.04
CA THR A 142 13.50 -1.80 -1.86
C THR A 142 13.66 -0.65 -0.89
N ARG A 143 13.13 -0.80 0.32
CA ARG A 143 13.18 0.19 1.41
C ARG A 143 14.08 -0.32 2.52
N TYR A 144 15.09 0.47 2.88
CA TYR A 144 15.85 0.29 4.11
C TYR A 144 15.32 1.28 5.15
N ILE A 145 14.68 0.79 6.21
CA ILE A 145 13.90 1.62 7.13
C ILE A 145 14.03 1.15 8.58
N VAL A 146 14.00 2.09 9.52
CA VAL A 146 13.95 1.78 10.95
C VAL A 146 12.64 1.07 11.28
N LYS A 147 12.71 -0.03 12.05
CA LYS A 147 11.53 -0.88 12.30
C LYS A 147 10.36 -0.16 12.95
N HIS A 148 10.60 0.89 13.73
CA HIS A 148 9.53 1.67 14.35
C HIS A 148 8.79 2.62 13.37
N ASN A 149 9.37 2.87 12.18
CA ASN A 149 8.80 3.76 11.15
C ASN A 149 7.90 3.02 10.15
N ILE A 150 7.60 1.74 10.41
CA ILE A 150 6.82 0.91 9.50
C ILE A 150 5.92 -0.04 10.28
N VAL A 151 4.67 -0.14 9.81
CA VAL A 151 3.68 -1.05 10.37
C VAL A 151 3.11 -1.92 9.26
N PHE A 152 3.03 -3.22 9.52
CA PHE A 152 2.49 -4.18 8.58
C PHE A 152 1.08 -4.59 8.96
N VAL A 153 0.23 -4.72 7.95
CA VAL A 153 -1.17 -5.06 8.12
C VAL A 153 -1.54 -6.21 7.19
N ARG A 154 -2.25 -7.19 7.75
CA ARG A 154 -2.88 -8.27 7.01
C ARG A 154 -4.41 -8.13 7.01
N PRO A 155 -5.03 -7.64 5.93
CA PRO A 155 -6.49 -7.54 5.82
C PRO A 155 -7.19 -8.89 6.04
N LYS A 156 -8.36 -8.88 6.68
CA LYS A 156 -8.98 -10.12 7.24
C LYS A 156 -9.53 -10.98 6.12
N ILE A 157 -9.92 -10.30 5.03
CA ILE A 157 -10.30 -10.91 3.77
C ILE A 157 -9.25 -11.90 3.26
N LEU A 158 -7.96 -11.70 3.55
CA LEU A 158 -6.89 -12.63 3.16
C LEU A 158 -6.80 -13.87 4.06
N LEU A 159 -7.34 -13.82 5.27
CA LEU A 159 -7.37 -14.96 6.21
C LEU A 159 -8.58 -15.87 5.97
N ASN A 160 -9.67 -15.31 5.46
CA ASN A 160 -10.92 -16.04 5.20
C ASN A 160 -10.97 -16.66 3.79
N ALA A 161 -9.91 -16.49 2.99
CA ALA A 161 -9.84 -16.93 1.59
C ALA A 161 -8.87 -18.11 1.36
N GLU A 162 -8.29 -18.61 2.46
CA GLU A 162 -7.49 -19.85 2.54
C GLU A 162 -8.39 -21.07 2.76
#